data_AF-N9NFW0-F1
#
_entry.id   AF-N9NFW0-F1
#
_cell.length_a   1.000
_cell.length_b   1.000
_cell.length_c   1.000
_cell.angle_alpha   90.00
_cell.angle_beta   90.00
_cell.angle_gamma   90.00
#
_symmetry.space_group_name_H-M   'P 1'
#
loop_
_entity.id
_entity.type
_entity.pdbx_description
1 polymer ?
#
loop_
_entity_poly.entity_id
_entity_poly.type
_entity_poly.pdbx_seq_one_letter_code
_entity_poly.pdbx_strand_id
1 'polypeptide(L)'
;MKRTLIIFLAVVIVGCQQSKFGEIVARNQLKEANKKIRTFLSILDDPNADKNDQENVLCLKYPKIYKYEYLPSILRLTKLKIIDAKPKDQLLDDLRKTTESYSEKLNISCD
;
A
#
# COMPACT_ATOMS: atom_id res chain seq x y z
N MET A 1 -21.08 -58.36 8.43
CA MET A 1 -19.92 -57.43 8.39
C MET A 1 -19.79 -56.87 6.99
N LYS A 2 -19.83 -55.54 6.84
CA LYS A 2 -19.06 -54.74 5.87
C LYS A 2 -19.49 -53.27 6.06
N ARG A 3 -18.72 -52.55 6.87
CA ARG A 3 -18.84 -51.10 7.08
C ARG A 3 -18.17 -50.43 5.89
N THR A 4 -18.94 -49.91 4.94
CA THR A 4 -18.41 -49.06 3.87
C THR A 4 -18.30 -47.63 4.39
N LEU A 5 -17.08 -47.23 4.74
CA LEU A 5 -16.71 -45.85 5.06
C LEU A 5 -16.56 -45.08 3.75
N ILE A 6 -17.59 -44.32 3.36
CA ILE A 6 -17.49 -43.31 2.30
C ILE A 6 -16.97 -42.02 2.96
N ILE A 7 -15.67 -41.78 2.83
CA ILE A 7 -15.02 -40.54 3.27
C ILE A 7 -15.37 -39.46 2.25
N PHE A 8 -16.18 -38.50 2.67
CA PHE A 8 -16.51 -37.29 1.90
C PHE A 8 -15.25 -36.47 1.62
N LEU A 9 -14.76 -36.54 0.38
CA LEU A 9 -13.71 -35.68 -0.16
C LEU A 9 -14.33 -34.34 -0.60
N ALA A 10 -14.79 -33.54 0.36
CA ALA A 10 -15.47 -32.27 0.09
C ALA A 10 -14.83 -31.09 0.83
N VAL A 11 -13.51 -30.87 0.68
CA VAL A 11 -12.87 -29.63 1.15
C VAL A 11 -11.73 -29.22 0.22
N VAL A 12 -12.02 -28.66 -0.96
CA VAL A 12 -10.99 -27.98 -1.77
C VAL A 12 -11.41 -26.60 -2.28
N ILE A 13 -12.68 -26.18 -2.08
CA ILE A 13 -13.20 -24.98 -2.76
C ILE A 13 -13.02 -23.69 -1.95
N VAL A 14 -12.76 -23.78 -0.64
CA VAL A 14 -12.72 -22.58 0.25
C VAL A 14 -11.52 -21.66 -0.06
N GLY A 15 -10.39 -22.20 -0.52
CA GLY A 15 -9.18 -21.42 -0.79
C GLY A 15 -9.28 -20.47 -2.00
N CYS A 16 -10.08 -20.80 -3.01
CA CYS A 16 -10.15 -20.04 -4.27
C CYS A 16 -11.10 -18.83 -4.19
N GLN A 17 -12.12 -18.88 -3.34
CA GLN A 17 -13.05 -17.76 -3.15
C GLN A 17 -12.43 -16.66 -2.27
N GLN A 18 -11.63 -17.04 -1.27
CA GLN A 18 -10.94 -16.10 -0.39
C GLN A 18 -9.83 -15.31 -1.10
N SER A 19 -9.15 -15.92 -2.08
CA SER A 19 -8.10 -15.25 -2.86
C SER A 19 -8.69 -14.16 -3.78
N LYS A 20 -9.79 -14.44 -4.49
CA LYS A 20 -10.46 -13.47 -5.37
C LYS A 20 -11.00 -12.25 -4.61
N PHE A 21 -11.70 -12.47 -3.50
CA PHE A 21 -12.15 -11.36 -2.65
C PHE A 21 -10.96 -10.55 -2.10
N GLY A 22 -9.92 -11.25 -1.65
CA GLY A 22 -8.70 -10.63 -1.15
C GLY A 22 -7.95 -9.79 -2.19
N GLU A 23 -7.95 -10.20 -3.45
CA GLU A 23 -7.40 -9.41 -4.56
C GLU A 23 -8.21 -8.14 -4.81
N ILE A 24 -9.54 -8.24 -4.93
CA ILE A 24 -10.42 -7.09 -5.20
C ILE A 24 -10.25 -6.00 -4.12
N VAL A 25 -10.27 -6.41 -2.85
CA VAL A 25 -10.07 -5.49 -1.73
C VAL A 25 -8.69 -4.82 -1.82
N ALA A 26 -7.63 -5.58 -2.06
CA ALA A 26 -6.28 -5.05 -2.14
C ALA A 26 -6.08 -4.10 -3.34
N ARG A 27 -6.69 -4.38 -4.49
CA ARG A 27 -6.66 -3.48 -5.66
C ARG A 27 -7.37 -2.17 -5.38
N ASN A 28 -8.54 -2.21 -4.73
CA ASN A 28 -9.28 -1.00 -4.39
C ASN A 28 -8.53 -0.14 -3.37
N GLN A 29 -7.96 -0.77 -2.32
CA GLN A 29 -7.13 -0.07 -1.34
C GLN A 29 -5.90 0.55 -1.99
N LEU A 30 -5.21 -0.18 -2.88
CA LEU A 30 -4.06 0.35 -3.62
C LEU A 30 -4.46 1.53 -4.52
N LYS A 31 -5.61 1.47 -5.18
CA LYS A 31 -6.12 2.54 -6.04
C LYS A 31 -6.38 3.82 -5.25
N GLU A 32 -7.06 3.71 -4.10
CA GLU A 32 -7.36 4.86 -3.24
C GLU A 32 -6.09 5.44 -2.59
N ALA A 33 -5.18 4.59 -2.11
CA ALA A 33 -3.89 5.03 -1.57
C ALA A 33 -3.07 5.79 -2.63
N ASN A 34 -3.01 5.28 -3.86
CA ASN A 34 -2.36 5.96 -4.98
C ASN A 34 -2.98 7.31 -5.31
N LYS A 35 -4.32 7.41 -5.26
CA LYS A 35 -5.02 8.68 -5.48
C LYS A 35 -4.61 9.71 -4.43
N LYS A 36 -4.63 9.34 -3.14
CA LYS A 36 -4.17 10.20 -2.04
C LYS A 36 -2.72 10.61 -2.20
N ILE A 37 -1.82 9.66 -2.50
CA ILE A 37 -0.40 9.91 -2.74
C ILE A 37 -0.21 10.92 -3.86
N ARG A 38 -0.88 10.76 -5.01
CA ARG A 38 -0.77 11.73 -6.11
C ARG A 38 -1.20 13.14 -5.68
N THR A 39 -2.31 13.26 -4.96
CA THR A 39 -2.75 14.55 -4.42
C THR A 39 -1.71 15.18 -3.49
N PHE A 40 -1.09 14.38 -2.63
CA PHE A 40 -0.02 14.86 -1.75
C PHE A 40 1.20 15.33 -2.50
N LEU A 41 1.67 14.55 -3.50
CA LEU A 41 2.78 14.96 -4.34
C LEU A 41 2.48 16.25 -5.08
N SER A 42 1.25 16.45 -5.58
CA SER A 42 0.85 17.73 -6.18
C SER A 42 0.96 18.91 -5.22
N ILE A 43 0.63 18.74 -3.93
CA ILE A 43 0.80 19.80 -2.92
C ILE A 43 2.30 20.09 -2.66
N LEU A 44 3.13 19.04 -2.62
CA LEU A 44 4.58 19.16 -2.40
C LEU A 44 5.31 19.75 -3.62
N ASP A 45 4.75 19.58 -4.82
CA ASP A 45 5.32 20.10 -6.08
C ASP A 45 4.84 21.50 -6.43
N ASP A 46 3.73 21.97 -5.85
CA ASP A 46 3.19 23.31 -6.11
C ASP A 46 4.00 24.38 -5.35
N PRO A 47 4.71 25.29 -6.05
CA PRO A 47 5.46 26.36 -5.41
C PRO A 47 4.58 27.41 -4.71
N ASN A 48 3.27 27.44 -5.00
CA ASN A 48 2.32 28.37 -4.40
C ASN A 48 1.49 27.76 -3.28
N ALA A 49 1.68 26.47 -2.97
CA ALA A 49 0.99 25.83 -1.86
C ALA A 49 1.41 26.43 -0.52
N ASP A 50 0.49 26.44 0.45
CA ASP A 50 0.77 26.90 1.80
C ASP A 50 1.85 26.01 2.46
N LYS A 51 2.77 26.65 3.18
CA LYS A 51 3.91 25.96 3.80
C LYS A 51 3.48 24.98 4.89
N ASN A 52 2.45 25.29 5.67
CA ASN A 52 1.95 24.38 6.69
C ASN A 52 1.25 23.18 6.05
N ASP A 53 0.58 23.38 4.91
CA ASP A 53 0.02 22.27 4.14
C ASP A 53 1.11 21.35 3.58
N GLN A 54 2.19 21.93 3.04
CA GLN A 54 3.36 21.16 2.58
C GLN A 54 4.00 20.37 3.71
N GLU A 55 4.22 20.99 4.88
CA GLU A 55 4.80 20.33 6.06
C GLU A 55 3.92 19.20 6.57
N ASN A 56 2.63 19.46 6.77
CA ASN A 56 1.66 18.46 7.22
C ASN A 56 1.56 17.28 6.23
N VAL A 57 1.61 17.56 4.92
CA VAL A 57 1.65 16.51 3.91
C VAL A 57 2.95 15.70 3.99
N LEU A 58 4.10 16.37 4.02
CA LEU A 58 5.41 15.75 3.99
C LEU A 58 5.66 14.89 5.25
N CYS A 59 5.41 15.45 6.42
CA CYS A 59 5.81 14.85 7.69
C CYS A 59 4.78 13.84 8.22
N LEU A 60 3.50 14.02 7.89
CA LEU A 60 2.43 13.22 8.48
C LEU A 60 1.64 12.44 7.42
N LYS A 61 0.96 13.14 6.51
CA LYS A 61 -0.07 12.50 5.67
C LYS A 61 0.54 11.53 4.67
N TYR A 62 1.58 11.94 3.95
CA TYR A 62 2.21 11.11 2.92
C TYR A 62 2.87 9.84 3.52
N PRO A 63 3.73 9.93 4.55
CA PRO A 63 4.31 8.75 5.17
C PRO A 63 3.24 7.81 5.77
N LYS A 64 2.18 8.36 6.36
CA LYS A 64 1.08 7.58 6.94
C LYS A 64 0.33 6.78 5.87
N ILE A 65 -0.12 7.43 4.79
CA ILE A 65 -0.83 6.72 3.72
C ILE A 65 0.07 5.70 3.04
N TYR A 66 1.35 6.04 2.83
CA TYR A 66 2.30 5.10 2.23
C TYR A 66 2.46 3.84 3.10
N LYS A 67 2.73 4.00 4.39
CA LYS A 67 3.02 2.89 5.30
C LYS A 67 1.79 2.03 5.63
N TYR A 68 0.63 2.64 5.79
CA TYR A 68 -0.55 1.96 6.33
C TYR A 68 -1.60 1.58 5.27
N GLU A 69 -1.57 2.17 4.08
CA GLU A 69 -2.52 1.83 3.01
C GLU A 69 -1.81 1.29 1.76
N TYR A 70 -0.82 2.02 1.22
CA TYR A 70 -0.14 1.64 -0.02
C TYR A 70 0.70 0.36 0.14
N LEU A 71 1.64 0.37 1.09
CA LEU A 71 2.59 -0.72 1.29
C LEU A 71 1.89 -2.06 1.62
N PRO A 72 0.91 -2.13 2.55
CA PRO A 72 0.20 -3.38 2.80
C PRO A 72 -0.57 -3.90 1.59
N SER A 73 -1.12 -3.00 0.77
CA SER A 73 -1.86 -3.37 -0.45
C SER A 73 -0.93 -3.97 -1.51
N ILE A 74 0.24 -3.36 -1.73
CA ILE A 74 1.28 -3.91 -2.62
C ILE A 74 1.71 -5.29 -2.13
N LEU A 75 2.11 -5.42 -0.86
CA LEU A 75 2.59 -6.69 -0.30
C LEU A 75 1.53 -7.79 -0.36
N ARG A 76 0.25 -7.45 -0.18
CA ARG A 76 -0.86 -8.40 -0.33
C ARG A 76 -1.01 -8.88 -1.77
N LEU A 77 -0.96 -7.98 -2.75
CA LEU A 77 -1.05 -8.34 -4.17
C LEU A 77 0.17 -9.16 -4.62
N THR A 78 1.36 -8.85 -4.13
CA THR A 78 2.58 -9.65 -4.36
C THR A 78 2.46 -11.04 -3.75
N LYS A 79 1.97 -11.16 -2.50
CA LYS A 79 1.71 -12.46 -1.86
C LYS A 79 0.70 -13.31 -2.63
N LEU A 80 -0.30 -12.67 -3.23
CA LEU A 80 -1.30 -13.30 -4.10
C LEU A 80 -0.76 -13.57 -5.52
N LYS A 81 0.50 -13.22 -5.82
CA LYS A 81 1.15 -13.34 -7.14
C LYS A 81 0.44 -12.60 -8.26
N ILE A 82 -0.24 -11.50 -7.92
CA ILE A 82 -0.98 -10.65 -8.86
C ILE A 82 -0.09 -9.58 -9.48
N ILE A 83 0.89 -9.10 -8.72
CA ILE A 83 1.91 -8.15 -9.18
C ILE A 83 3.28 -8.64 -8.73
N ASP A 84 4.30 -8.25 -9.48
CA ASP A 84 5.68 -8.34 -9.05
C ASP A 84 6.12 -6.96 -8.54
N ALA A 85 6.54 -6.88 -7.28
CA ALA A 85 6.86 -5.62 -6.62
C ALA A 85 8.18 -5.74 -5.86
N LYS A 86 8.81 -4.58 -5.62
CA LYS A 86 10.03 -4.50 -4.83
C LYS A 86 9.81 -5.08 -3.42
N PRO A 87 10.88 -5.61 -2.79
CA PRO A 87 10.88 -5.96 -1.38
C PRO A 87 10.43 -4.81 -0.46
N LYS A 88 9.85 -5.17 0.70
CA LYS A 88 9.30 -4.19 1.65
C LYS A 88 10.32 -3.15 2.10
N ASP A 89 11.54 -3.57 2.38
CA ASP A 89 12.67 -2.74 2.78
C ASP A 89 13.02 -1.72 1.69
N GLN A 90 13.06 -2.14 0.43
CA GLN A 90 13.29 -1.23 -0.69
C GLN A 90 12.15 -0.22 -0.87
N LEU A 91 10.89 -0.63 -0.69
CA LEU A 91 9.75 0.29 -0.75
C LEU A 91 9.78 1.33 0.40
N LEU A 92 10.22 0.93 1.59
CA LEU A 92 10.41 1.84 2.71
C LEU A 92 11.60 2.79 2.49
N ASP A 93 12.67 2.31 1.86
CA ASP A 93 13.80 3.14 1.48
C ASP A 93 13.43 4.15 0.39
N ASP A 94 12.62 3.75 -0.60
CA ASP A 94 12.07 4.67 -1.61
C ASP A 94 11.24 5.78 -0.93
N LEU A 95 10.36 5.44 0.02
CA LEU A 95 9.60 6.43 0.81
C LEU A 95 10.54 7.39 1.55
N ARG A 96 11.58 6.87 2.21
CA ARG A 96 12.56 7.67 2.94
C ARG A 96 13.25 8.67 2.02
N LYS A 97 13.81 8.19 0.89
CA LYS A 97 14.48 9.03 -0.11
C LYS A 97 13.57 10.10 -0.69
N THR A 98 12.32 9.75 -0.99
CA THR A 98 11.33 10.74 -1.47
C THR A 98 11.05 11.80 -0.40
N THR A 99 10.89 11.40 0.86
CA THR A 99 10.63 12.34 1.96
C THR A 99 11.83 13.26 2.20
N GLU A 100 13.06 12.73 2.19
CA GLU A 100 14.30 13.50 2.30
C GLU A 100 14.45 14.50 1.14
N SER A 101 14.22 14.05 -0.10
CA SER A 101 14.29 14.92 -1.28
C SER A 101 13.33 16.11 -1.20
N TYR A 102 12.10 15.89 -0.73
CA TYR A 102 11.13 16.98 -0.52
C TYR A 102 11.48 17.85 0.69
N SER A 103 11.99 17.27 1.78
CA SER A 103 12.46 18.01 2.96
C SER A 103 13.56 19.00 2.58
N GLU A 104 14.56 18.55 1.80
CA GLU A 104 15.62 19.40 1.26
C GLU A 104 15.08 20.47 0.30
N LYS A 105 14.26 20.08 -0.68
CA LYS A 105 13.68 21.00 -1.69
C LYS A 105 12.85 22.11 -1.05
N LEU A 106 12.08 21.78 -0.01
CA LEU A 106 11.12 22.69 0.61
C LEU A 106 11.68 23.39 1.85
N ASN A 107 12.90 23.04 2.29
CA ASN A 107 13.50 23.48 3.54
C ASN A 107 12.57 23.25 4.75
N ILE A 108 12.01 22.04 4.84
CA ILE A 108 11.10 21.60 5.92
C ILE A 108 11.80 20.52 6.74
N SER A 109 11.81 20.64 8.06
CA SER A 109 12.24 19.58 8.98
C SER A 109 11.00 18.92 9.60
N CYS A 110 11.00 17.59 9.68
CA CYS A 110 9.94 16.83 10.34
C CYS A 110 10.46 16.41 11.72
N ASP A 111 9.92 17.01 12.78
CA ASP A 111 10.26 16.71 14.18
C ASP A 111 9.78 15.32 14.64
#